data_AF-A0A3M1I6R1-F1
#
_entry.id   AF-A0A3M1I6R1-F1
#
_cell.length_a   1.000
_cell.length_b   1.000
_cell.length_c   1.000
_cell.angle_alpha   90.00
_cell.angle_beta   90.00
_cell.angle_gamma   90.00
#
_symmetry.space_group_name_H-M   'P 1'
#
loop_
_entity.id
_entity.type
_entity.pdbx_description
1 polymer ?
#
loop_
_entity_poly.entity_id
_entity_poly.type
_entity_poly.pdbx_seq_one_letter_code
_entity_poly.pdbx_strand_id
1 'polypeptide(L)'
;MKKHILLAVILAGIVSACRSIPEGVASEQAEKLAEEMRQKAGWGAWKKTQAVEFTFLGIRHHLWDKKRDYVMFRTDEGVTFFHRKTLKGRVFTFKQEPDSFLSAIPKDNLREVKDIKEKKEAIQKAYSAFINDFFWLQPAFHIFSPGAKRYLVEPRTLRVTFTSGGVTPGDTYVFTVRDDGLIQSMRMWVQIIPIKGIEARFVDYIETETGVKVAKKRESFLKDIEISDIHFYAEFPSTNQPDPFAGML
;
A
#
# COMPACT_ATOMS: atom_id res chain seq x y z
N MET A 1 0.17 45.28 19.38
CA MET A 1 -0.81 45.05 18.29
C MET A 1 -0.30 44.16 17.15
N LYS A 2 0.94 44.34 16.63
CA LYS A 2 1.46 43.52 15.51
C LYS A 2 1.66 42.01 15.81
N LYS A 3 2.00 41.62 17.05
CA LYS A 3 2.18 40.20 17.44
C LYS A 3 0.88 39.38 17.45
N HIS A 4 -0.24 39.97 17.83
CA HIS A 4 -1.55 39.28 17.83
C HIS A 4 -2.13 39.15 16.42
N ILE A 5 -1.83 40.09 15.51
CA ILE A 5 -2.20 39.99 14.10
C ILE A 5 -1.40 38.86 13.41
N LEU A 6 -0.10 38.72 13.71
CA LEU A 6 0.72 37.64 13.15
C LEU A 6 0.28 36.26 13.65
N LEU A 7 -0.09 36.14 14.93
CA LEU A 7 -0.61 34.89 15.49
C LEU A 7 -2.00 34.53 14.94
N ALA A 8 -2.86 35.53 14.69
CA ALA A 8 -4.16 35.33 14.06
C ALA A 8 -4.06 35.00 12.56
N VAL A 9 -3.05 35.50 11.85
CA VAL A 9 -2.78 35.12 10.44
C VAL A 9 -2.18 33.71 10.36
N ILE A 10 -1.34 33.32 11.33
CA ILE A 10 -0.85 31.93 11.43
C ILE A 10 -2.00 30.98 11.82
N LEU A 11 -2.88 31.37 12.74
CA LEU A 11 -4.08 30.57 13.06
C LEU A 11 -5.09 30.55 11.90
N ALA A 12 -5.32 31.64 11.19
CA ALA A 12 -6.20 31.68 10.02
C ALA A 12 -5.62 30.88 8.84
N GLY A 13 -4.30 30.83 8.70
CA GLY A 13 -3.60 29.92 7.79
C GLY A 13 -3.74 28.45 8.18
N ILE A 14 -3.89 28.14 9.47
CA ILE A 14 -4.17 26.80 10.00
C ILE A 14 -5.65 26.41 9.87
N VAL A 15 -6.58 27.38 9.88
CA VAL A 15 -8.02 27.16 9.68
C VAL A 15 -8.37 26.78 8.22
N SER A 16 -7.44 26.91 7.27
CA SER A 16 -7.61 26.46 5.87
C SER A 16 -7.29 24.98 5.60
N ALA A 17 -7.02 24.16 6.62
CA ALA A 17 -6.64 22.74 6.43
C ALA A 17 -7.78 21.71 6.64
N CYS A 18 -9.01 22.14 6.89
CA CYS A 18 -10.20 21.30 6.68
C CYS A 18 -10.66 21.47 5.22
N ARG A 19 -9.88 20.94 4.27
CA ARG A 19 -10.37 20.87 2.88
C ARG A 19 -11.54 19.89 2.86
N SER A 20 -12.71 20.33 2.42
CA SER A 20 -13.83 19.43 2.16
C SER A 20 -13.44 18.41 1.10
N ILE A 21 -14.09 17.25 1.13
CA ILE A 21 -13.99 16.28 0.03
C ILE A 21 -14.61 16.96 -1.20
N PRO A 22 -13.90 17.09 -2.33
CA PRO A 22 -14.47 17.69 -3.52
C PRO A 22 -15.65 16.87 -4.03
N GLU A 23 -16.70 17.57 -4.46
CA GLU A 23 -17.85 16.93 -5.10
C GLU A 23 -17.44 16.26 -6.41
N GLY A 24 -18.19 15.23 -6.79
CA GLY A 24 -17.94 14.54 -8.04
C GLY A 24 -19.16 13.73 -8.45
N VAL A 25 -19.25 13.45 -9.74
CA VAL A 25 -20.40 12.80 -10.37
C VAL A 25 -20.07 11.34 -10.67
N ALA A 26 -20.93 10.43 -10.26
CA ALA A 26 -20.86 9.04 -10.71
C ALA A 26 -21.29 9.00 -12.18
N SER A 27 -20.37 8.64 -13.09
CA SER A 27 -20.58 8.74 -14.53
C SER A 27 -19.77 7.70 -15.30
N GLU A 28 -20.12 7.49 -16.56
CA GLU A 28 -19.34 6.64 -17.47
C GLU A 28 -17.90 7.16 -17.63
N GLN A 29 -17.71 8.49 -17.59
CA GLN A 29 -16.39 9.11 -17.66
C GLN A 29 -15.54 8.81 -16.43
N ALA A 30 -16.15 8.74 -15.23
CA ALA A 30 -15.44 8.32 -14.02
C ALA A 30 -14.89 6.89 -14.14
N GLU A 31 -15.73 5.97 -14.65
CA GLU A 31 -15.33 4.59 -14.87
C GLU A 31 -14.28 4.47 -15.99
N LYS A 32 -14.38 5.25 -17.07
CA LYS A 32 -13.37 5.31 -18.14
C LYS A 32 -12.01 5.79 -17.62
N LEU A 33 -11.98 6.87 -16.82
CA LEU A 33 -10.74 7.37 -16.23
C LEU A 33 -10.11 6.34 -15.28
N ALA A 34 -10.93 5.68 -14.45
CA ALA A 34 -10.46 4.61 -13.58
C ALA A 34 -9.88 3.42 -14.36
N GLU A 35 -10.53 3.04 -15.46
CA GLU A 35 -10.04 1.96 -16.32
C GLU A 35 -8.75 2.35 -17.01
N GLU A 36 -8.63 3.59 -17.50
CA GLU A 36 -7.39 4.12 -18.04
C GLU A 36 -6.24 4.02 -17.02
N MET A 37 -6.46 4.48 -15.79
CA MET A 37 -5.47 4.39 -14.70
C MET A 37 -5.01 2.95 -14.49
N ARG A 38 -5.94 2.00 -14.40
CA ARG A 38 -5.63 0.57 -14.19
C ARG A 38 -4.88 -0.03 -15.38
N GLN A 39 -5.32 0.25 -16.61
CA GLN A 39 -4.68 -0.31 -17.80
C GLN A 39 -3.28 0.26 -18.00
N LYS A 40 -3.10 1.57 -17.82
CA LYS A 40 -1.81 2.26 -17.94
C LYS A 40 -0.82 1.88 -16.83
N ALA A 41 -1.32 1.51 -15.66
CA ALA A 41 -0.52 0.88 -14.61
C ALA A 41 -0.09 -0.58 -14.93
N GLY A 42 -0.58 -1.18 -16.02
CA GLY A 42 -0.15 -2.52 -16.47
C GLY A 42 -1.05 -3.67 -16.00
N TRP A 43 -2.38 -3.50 -16.02
CA TRP A 43 -3.31 -4.55 -15.58
C TRP A 43 -3.15 -5.90 -16.31
N GLY A 44 -2.82 -5.88 -17.60
CA GLY A 44 -2.52 -7.09 -18.36
C GLY A 44 -1.34 -7.89 -17.77
N ALA A 45 -0.25 -7.19 -17.44
CA ALA A 45 0.93 -7.73 -16.78
C ALA A 45 0.62 -8.21 -15.36
N TRP A 46 -0.16 -7.44 -14.61
CA TRP A 46 -0.57 -7.78 -13.25
C TRP A 46 -1.29 -9.12 -13.16
N LYS A 47 -2.18 -9.42 -14.11
CA LYS A 47 -2.91 -10.70 -14.15
C LYS A 47 -1.98 -11.90 -14.32
N LYS A 48 -0.79 -11.71 -14.90
CA LYS A 48 0.23 -12.75 -15.09
C LYS A 48 1.26 -12.80 -13.97
N THR A 49 1.27 -11.79 -13.08
CA THR A 49 2.17 -11.73 -11.93
C THR A 49 1.74 -12.74 -10.87
N GLN A 50 2.61 -13.70 -10.55
CA GLN A 50 2.40 -14.76 -9.56
C GLN A 50 2.82 -14.39 -8.14
N ALA A 51 3.84 -13.53 -7.99
CA ALA A 51 4.22 -13.01 -6.67
C ALA A 51 4.70 -11.55 -6.73
N VAL A 52 4.66 -10.89 -5.59
CA VAL A 52 5.07 -9.49 -5.41
C VAL A 52 5.96 -9.38 -4.19
N GLU A 53 7.10 -8.74 -4.35
CA GLU A 53 8.02 -8.40 -3.28
C GLU A 53 8.26 -6.90 -3.29
N PHE A 54 8.33 -6.31 -2.09
CA PHE A 54 8.67 -4.91 -1.90
C PHE A 54 9.00 -4.61 -0.43
N THR A 55 9.77 -3.55 -0.23
CA THR A 55 10.08 -2.99 1.08
C THR A 55 9.43 -1.61 1.22
N PHE A 56 8.61 -1.43 2.24
CA PHE A 56 7.94 -0.18 2.56
C PHE A 56 8.69 0.59 3.66
N LEU A 57 9.05 1.85 3.40
CA LEU A 57 9.80 2.72 4.32
C LEU A 57 11.14 2.14 4.81
N GLY A 58 11.73 1.19 4.08
CA GLY A 58 12.97 0.53 4.48
C GLY A 58 12.85 -0.46 5.64
N ILE A 59 11.68 -0.59 6.28
CA ILE A 59 11.51 -1.32 7.55
C ILE A 59 10.44 -2.42 7.51
N ARG A 60 9.55 -2.40 6.52
CA ARG A 60 8.43 -3.33 6.39
C ARG A 60 8.54 -4.07 5.07
N HIS A 61 9.01 -5.29 5.14
CA HIS A 61 9.27 -6.10 3.95
C HIS A 61 8.13 -7.08 3.72
N HIS A 62 7.74 -7.21 2.47
CA HIS A 62 6.60 -8.02 2.05
C HIS A 62 7.00 -8.94 0.92
N LEU A 63 6.58 -10.20 1.00
CA LEU A 63 6.54 -11.13 -0.12
C LEU A 63 5.15 -11.76 -0.15
N TRP A 64 4.42 -11.53 -1.23
CA TRP A 64 3.09 -12.07 -1.44
C TRP A 64 3.08 -13.05 -2.60
N ASP A 65 2.89 -14.32 -2.29
CA ASP A 65 2.48 -15.31 -3.29
C ASP A 65 1.01 -15.13 -3.60
N LYS A 66 0.70 -14.55 -4.77
CA LYS A 66 -0.67 -14.26 -5.18
C LYS A 66 -1.46 -15.52 -5.53
N LYS A 67 -0.78 -16.56 -6.04
CA LYS A 67 -1.40 -17.81 -6.49
C LYS A 67 -1.92 -18.60 -5.30
N ARG A 68 -1.13 -18.69 -4.23
CA ARG A 68 -1.47 -19.40 -2.99
C ARG A 68 -2.08 -18.49 -1.91
N ASP A 69 -2.03 -17.17 -2.12
CA ASP A 69 -2.52 -16.13 -1.21
C ASP A 69 -1.82 -16.13 0.17
N TYR A 70 -0.54 -16.49 0.15
CA TYR A 70 0.35 -16.47 1.31
C TYR A 70 1.21 -15.21 1.32
N VAL A 71 1.36 -14.61 2.49
CA VAL A 71 2.15 -13.41 2.72
C VAL A 71 3.21 -13.71 3.76
N MET A 72 4.45 -13.33 3.46
CA MET A 72 5.53 -13.15 4.42
C MET A 72 5.66 -11.66 4.70
N PHE A 73 5.54 -11.28 5.97
CA PHE A 73 5.75 -9.93 6.46
C PHE A 73 6.91 -9.92 7.45
N ARG A 74 7.88 -9.04 7.25
CA ARG A 74 9.08 -8.98 8.07
C ARG A 74 9.40 -7.56 8.51
N THR A 75 9.86 -7.43 9.75
CA THR A 75 10.46 -6.23 10.34
C THR A 75 11.76 -6.62 11.06
N ASP A 76 12.38 -5.68 11.77
CA ASP A 76 13.47 -5.92 12.72
C ASP A 76 13.09 -6.83 13.90
N GLU A 77 11.82 -6.80 14.32
CA GLU A 77 11.28 -7.63 15.41
C GLU A 77 11.18 -9.13 15.04
N GLY A 78 10.93 -9.45 13.77
CA GLY A 78 10.65 -10.83 13.37
C GLY A 78 9.99 -11.00 12.00
N VAL A 79 9.46 -12.21 11.77
CA VAL A 79 8.80 -12.61 10.53
C VAL A 79 7.47 -13.30 10.82
N THR A 80 6.45 -12.93 10.04
CA THR A 80 5.10 -13.50 10.11
C THR A 80 4.72 -14.04 8.74
N PHE A 81 4.41 -15.33 8.69
CA PHE A 81 3.84 -16.00 7.53
C PHE A 81 2.36 -16.20 7.77
N PHE A 82 1.51 -15.87 6.81
CA PHE A 82 0.07 -16.10 6.95
C PHE A 82 -0.64 -16.23 5.60
N HIS A 83 -1.77 -16.94 5.60
CA HIS A 83 -2.72 -16.93 4.49
C HIS A 83 -3.68 -15.75 4.64
N ARG A 84 -3.79 -14.91 3.61
CA ARG A 84 -4.49 -13.61 3.70
C ARG A 84 -5.99 -13.71 4.01
N LYS A 85 -6.69 -14.73 3.50
CA LYS A 85 -8.12 -14.98 3.81
C LYS A 85 -8.39 -15.63 5.16
N THR A 86 -7.63 -16.68 5.52
CA THR A 86 -7.92 -17.45 6.75
C THR A 86 -7.25 -16.87 7.98
N LEU A 87 -6.26 -15.97 7.81
CA LEU A 87 -5.43 -15.39 8.87
C LEU A 87 -4.79 -16.45 9.77
N LYS A 88 -4.49 -17.62 9.18
CA LYS A 88 -3.69 -18.68 9.80
C LYS A 88 -2.27 -18.63 9.28
N GLY A 89 -1.31 -19.00 10.14
CA GLY A 89 0.10 -19.07 9.75
C GLY A 89 1.03 -19.25 10.94
N ARG A 90 2.27 -18.77 10.85
CA ARG A 90 3.31 -18.88 11.88
C ARG A 90 4.02 -17.55 12.08
N VAL A 91 4.46 -17.30 13.30
CA VAL A 91 5.10 -16.05 13.71
C VAL A 91 6.39 -16.40 14.43
N PHE A 92 7.46 -15.70 14.08
CA PHE A 92 8.77 -15.88 14.67
C PHE A 92 9.35 -14.52 15.06
N THR A 93 10.01 -14.47 16.21
CA THR A 93 10.83 -13.35 16.66
C THR A 93 12.30 -13.62 16.37
N PHE A 94 13.08 -12.58 16.13
CA PHE A 94 14.53 -12.70 16.01
C PHE A 94 15.20 -12.63 17.39
N LYS A 95 16.23 -13.44 17.61
CA LYS A 95 17.12 -13.28 18.78
C LYS A 95 18.08 -12.12 18.58
N GLN A 96 18.54 -11.94 17.34
CA GLN A 96 19.35 -10.84 16.86
C GLN A 96 18.81 -10.39 15.50
N GLU A 97 18.66 -9.07 15.32
CA GLU A 97 18.23 -8.51 14.04
C GLU A 97 19.20 -8.93 12.91
N PRO A 98 18.70 -9.46 11.77
CA PRO A 98 19.55 -9.74 10.62
C PRO A 98 20.04 -8.45 9.96
N ASP A 99 21.31 -8.43 9.53
CA ASP A 99 21.93 -7.26 8.88
C ASP A 99 21.24 -6.83 7.56
N SER A 100 20.43 -7.69 6.93
CA SER A 100 19.73 -7.34 5.69
C SER A 100 18.42 -8.10 5.45
N PHE A 101 17.61 -7.60 4.51
CA PHE A 101 16.41 -8.30 4.01
C PHE A 101 16.70 -9.63 3.33
N LEU A 102 17.74 -9.67 2.51
CA LEU A 102 18.03 -10.78 1.62
C LEU A 102 18.86 -11.87 2.30
N SER A 103 19.37 -11.61 3.51
CA SER A 103 20.14 -12.60 4.26
C SER A 103 19.26 -13.79 4.63
N ALA A 104 19.73 -15.00 4.31
CA ALA A 104 19.14 -16.22 4.85
C ALA A 104 19.15 -16.12 6.39
N ILE A 105 17.97 -16.17 7.01
CA ILE A 105 17.86 -16.07 8.46
C ILE A 105 18.19 -17.44 9.06
N PRO A 106 19.25 -17.57 9.88
CA PRO A 106 19.60 -18.84 10.50
C PRO A 106 18.45 -19.35 11.37
N LYS A 107 18.15 -20.66 11.31
CA LYS A 107 17.02 -21.25 12.06
C LYS A 107 17.14 -21.06 13.57
N ASP A 108 18.36 -21.06 14.08
CA ASP A 108 18.70 -20.82 15.48
C ASP A 108 18.49 -19.35 15.90
N ASN A 109 18.40 -18.41 14.96
CA ASN A 109 18.02 -17.02 15.22
C ASN A 109 16.50 -16.82 15.31
N LEU A 110 15.70 -17.82 14.91
CA LEU A 110 14.24 -17.77 14.96
C LEU A 110 13.70 -18.37 16.25
N ARG A 111 12.79 -17.65 16.92
CA ARG A 111 11.98 -18.19 18.02
C ARG A 111 10.51 -18.10 17.67
N GLU A 112 9.86 -19.26 17.50
CA GLU A 112 8.44 -19.33 17.20
C GLU A 112 7.59 -18.83 18.39
N VAL A 113 6.63 -17.97 18.06
CA VAL A 113 5.60 -17.50 19.00
C VAL A 113 4.55 -18.60 19.15
N LYS A 114 4.54 -19.24 20.33
CA LYS A 114 3.62 -20.34 20.65
C LYS A 114 2.33 -19.87 21.33
N ASP A 115 2.35 -18.71 21.98
CA ASP A 115 1.15 -18.15 22.58
C ASP A 115 0.11 -17.81 21.50
N ILE A 116 -1.10 -18.33 21.65
CA ILE A 116 -2.15 -18.24 20.64
C ILE A 116 -2.62 -16.80 20.46
N LYS A 117 -2.69 -16.03 21.54
CA LYS A 117 -3.16 -14.64 21.52
C LYS A 117 -2.11 -13.74 20.86
N GLU A 118 -0.86 -13.82 21.30
CA GLU A 118 0.26 -13.07 20.73
C GLU A 118 0.41 -13.36 19.23
N LYS A 119 0.32 -14.64 18.84
CA LYS A 119 0.35 -15.06 17.44
C LYS A 119 -0.77 -14.44 16.61
N LYS A 120 -2.01 -14.43 17.13
CA LYS A 120 -3.16 -13.85 16.44
C LYS A 120 -3.01 -12.33 16.28
N GLU A 121 -2.54 -11.65 17.31
CA GLU A 121 -2.28 -10.20 17.29
C GLU A 121 -1.17 -9.85 16.27
N ALA A 122 -0.08 -10.60 16.24
CA ALA A 122 1.00 -10.42 15.27
C ALA A 122 0.52 -10.65 13.82
N ILE A 123 -0.25 -11.70 13.56
CA ILE A 123 -0.84 -11.94 12.22
C ILE A 123 -1.78 -10.80 11.83
N GLN A 124 -2.58 -10.28 12.76
CA GLN A 124 -3.46 -9.15 12.47
C GLN A 124 -2.68 -7.87 12.17
N LYS A 125 -1.60 -7.58 12.91
CA LYS A 125 -0.67 -6.46 12.65
C LYS A 125 -0.05 -6.61 11.25
N ALA A 126 0.44 -7.80 10.92
CA ALA A 126 1.04 -8.11 9.62
C ALA A 126 0.03 -7.95 8.46
N TYR A 127 -1.19 -8.46 8.63
CA TYR A 127 -2.27 -8.30 7.64
C TYR A 127 -2.62 -6.83 7.41
N SER A 128 -2.83 -6.05 8.48
CA SER A 128 -3.13 -4.62 8.38
C SER A 128 -1.99 -3.85 7.70
N ALA A 129 -0.74 -4.15 8.05
CA ALA A 129 0.43 -3.57 7.40
C ALA A 129 0.47 -3.91 5.91
N PHE A 130 0.29 -5.17 5.53
CA PHE A 130 0.25 -5.60 4.14
C PHE A 130 -0.83 -4.88 3.33
N ILE A 131 -2.06 -4.79 3.85
CA ILE A 131 -3.16 -4.10 3.15
C ILE A 131 -2.86 -2.62 2.93
N ASN A 132 -2.35 -1.92 3.96
CA ASN A 132 -1.97 -0.52 3.84
C ASN A 132 -0.82 -0.32 2.84
N ASP A 133 0.25 -1.10 2.98
CA ASP A 133 1.49 -0.88 2.23
C ASP A 133 1.33 -1.26 0.76
N PHE A 134 0.57 -2.32 0.48
CA PHE A 134 0.21 -2.70 -0.88
C PHE A 134 -0.74 -1.68 -1.54
N PHE A 135 -1.63 -1.05 -0.77
CA PHE A 135 -2.44 0.08 -1.28
C PHE A 135 -1.55 1.24 -1.73
N TRP A 136 -0.53 1.59 -0.96
CA TRP A 136 0.45 2.59 -1.35
C TRP A 136 1.27 2.17 -2.57
N LEU A 137 1.69 0.89 -2.64
CA LEU A 137 2.43 0.34 -3.77
C LEU A 137 1.66 0.50 -5.08
N GLN A 138 0.39 0.07 -5.12
CA GLN A 138 -0.35 0.00 -6.37
C GLN A 138 -1.84 0.42 -6.27
N PRO A 139 -2.12 1.71 -5.96
CA PRO A 139 -3.48 2.18 -5.74
C PRO A 139 -4.37 2.07 -6.98
N ALA A 140 -3.82 2.12 -8.20
CA ALA A 140 -4.58 2.04 -9.45
C ALA A 140 -5.34 0.71 -9.62
N PHE A 141 -4.90 -0.36 -8.96
CA PHE A 141 -5.64 -1.63 -8.94
C PHE A 141 -6.67 -1.65 -7.81
N HIS A 142 -6.37 -1.00 -6.68
CA HIS A 142 -7.25 -0.97 -5.51
C HIS A 142 -8.51 -0.17 -5.69
N ILE A 143 -8.55 0.81 -6.60
CA ILE A 143 -9.76 1.60 -6.89
C ILE A 143 -10.93 0.73 -7.41
N PHE A 144 -10.68 -0.53 -7.76
CA PHE A 144 -11.68 -1.53 -8.17
C PHE A 144 -12.03 -2.55 -7.09
N SER A 145 -11.53 -2.37 -5.85
CA SER A 145 -11.86 -3.28 -4.75
C SER A 145 -13.36 -3.28 -4.45
N PRO A 146 -13.93 -4.38 -3.92
CA PRO A 146 -15.31 -4.40 -3.48
C PRO A 146 -15.62 -3.21 -2.56
N GLY A 147 -16.75 -2.54 -2.79
CA GLY A 147 -17.15 -1.36 -2.03
C GLY A 147 -16.56 -0.02 -2.51
N ALA A 148 -15.67 -0.02 -3.52
CA ALA A 148 -15.16 1.23 -4.10
C ALA A 148 -16.20 1.89 -5.03
N LYS A 149 -16.56 3.13 -4.71
CA LYS A 149 -17.40 4.00 -5.55
C LYS A 149 -16.54 5.11 -6.15
N ARG A 150 -16.67 5.32 -7.45
CA ARG A 150 -15.83 6.24 -8.24
C ARG A 150 -16.66 7.40 -8.77
N TYR A 151 -16.11 8.60 -8.70
CA TYR A 151 -16.77 9.85 -9.05
C TYR A 151 -15.79 10.74 -9.81
N LEU A 152 -16.22 11.28 -10.95
CA LEU A 152 -15.43 12.25 -11.70
C LEU A 152 -15.56 13.61 -11.01
N VAL A 153 -14.44 14.20 -10.60
CA VAL A 153 -14.37 15.57 -10.06
C VAL A 153 -14.10 16.55 -11.20
N GLU A 154 -13.10 16.24 -12.02
CA GLU A 154 -12.65 16.98 -13.20
C GLU A 154 -12.14 15.97 -14.24
N PRO A 155 -11.89 16.35 -15.51
CA PRO A 155 -11.52 15.40 -16.58
C PRO A 155 -10.33 14.46 -16.26
N ARG A 156 -9.38 14.89 -15.42
CA ARG A 156 -8.22 14.09 -14.96
C ARG A 156 -8.18 13.88 -13.45
N THR A 157 -9.31 14.03 -12.77
CA THR A 157 -9.40 13.93 -11.31
C THR A 157 -10.52 12.98 -10.90
N LEU A 158 -10.14 11.89 -10.25
CA LEU A 158 -11.04 10.81 -9.83
C LEU A 158 -11.13 10.78 -8.29
N ARG A 159 -12.33 10.92 -7.75
CA ARG A 159 -12.62 10.64 -6.35
C ARG A 159 -13.06 9.18 -6.18
N VAL A 160 -12.49 8.49 -5.21
CA VAL A 160 -12.83 7.12 -4.85
C VAL A 160 -13.17 7.07 -3.37
N THR A 161 -14.35 6.55 -3.03
CA THR A 161 -14.80 6.33 -1.65
C THR A 161 -15.04 4.85 -1.44
N PHE A 162 -14.44 4.28 -0.40
CA PHE A 162 -14.61 2.88 -0.03
C PHE A 162 -15.75 2.75 0.99
N THR A 163 -16.91 2.23 0.60
CA THR A 163 -18.08 2.11 1.49
C THR A 163 -18.11 0.81 2.28
N SER A 164 -17.31 -0.18 1.86
CA SER A 164 -17.16 -1.49 2.50
C SER A 164 -15.86 -2.13 2.03
N GLY A 165 -15.44 -3.22 2.68
CA GLY A 165 -14.18 -3.90 2.37
C GLY A 165 -12.94 -3.21 2.96
N GLY A 166 -11.80 -3.91 2.97
CA GLY A 166 -10.55 -3.42 3.54
C GLY A 166 -10.56 -3.27 5.06
N VAL A 167 -9.65 -2.44 5.58
CA VAL A 167 -9.52 -2.14 7.02
C VAL A 167 -10.07 -0.76 7.40
N THR A 168 -10.50 0.07 6.43
CA THR A 168 -10.96 1.45 6.65
C THR A 168 -12.19 1.87 5.81
N PRO A 169 -13.38 1.30 6.07
CA PRO A 169 -14.61 1.79 5.44
C PRO A 169 -14.87 3.29 5.75
N GLY A 170 -15.26 4.05 4.73
CA GLY A 170 -15.50 5.50 4.80
C GLY A 170 -14.34 6.35 4.30
N ASP A 171 -13.15 5.77 4.12
CA ASP A 171 -12.01 6.48 3.56
C ASP A 171 -12.30 6.95 2.12
N THR A 172 -11.88 8.18 1.84
CA THR A 172 -12.00 8.80 0.52
C THR A 172 -10.66 9.29 0.03
N TYR A 173 -10.37 9.00 -1.24
CA TYR A 173 -9.15 9.35 -1.94
C TYR A 173 -9.48 10.13 -3.20
N VAL A 174 -8.72 11.17 -3.52
CA VAL A 174 -8.86 11.92 -4.77
C VAL A 174 -7.55 11.82 -5.53
N PHE A 175 -7.59 11.17 -6.68
CA PHE A 175 -6.45 10.95 -7.55
C PHE A 175 -6.45 11.99 -8.66
N THR A 176 -5.31 12.65 -8.88
CA THR A 176 -5.05 13.39 -10.11
C THR A 176 -4.22 12.50 -11.04
N VAL A 177 -4.49 12.55 -12.34
CA VAL A 177 -3.93 11.61 -13.32
C VAL A 177 -3.17 12.39 -14.40
N ARG A 178 -1.92 12.00 -14.64
CA ARG A 178 -1.05 12.54 -15.71
C ARG A 178 -1.60 12.24 -17.09
N ASP A 179 -1.15 12.93 -18.13
CA ASP A 179 -1.61 12.67 -19.52
C ASP A 179 -1.27 11.26 -20.04
N ASP A 180 -0.26 10.60 -19.49
CA ASP A 180 0.08 9.21 -19.82
C ASP A 180 -0.78 8.16 -19.07
N GLY A 181 -1.71 8.62 -18.23
CA GLY A 181 -2.65 7.82 -17.46
C GLY A 181 -2.11 7.27 -16.14
N LEU A 182 -0.88 7.63 -15.76
CA LEU A 182 -0.35 7.29 -14.44
C LEU A 182 -0.84 8.28 -13.37
N ILE A 183 -0.92 7.81 -12.12
CA ILE A 183 -1.30 8.66 -10.99
C ILE A 183 -0.23 9.74 -10.81
N GLN A 184 -0.65 10.99 -10.75
CA GLN A 184 0.21 12.12 -10.41
C GLN A 184 0.25 12.33 -8.90
N SER A 185 -0.93 12.38 -8.27
CA SER A 185 -1.04 12.54 -6.83
C SER A 185 -2.30 11.90 -6.28
N MET A 186 -2.28 11.64 -4.98
CA MET A 186 -3.41 11.14 -4.20
C MET A 186 -3.61 12.03 -2.99
N ARG A 187 -4.83 12.57 -2.85
CA ARG A 187 -5.27 13.33 -1.67
C ARG A 187 -6.15 12.45 -0.80
N MET A 188 -5.98 12.52 0.51
CA MET A 188 -6.56 11.55 1.44
C MET A 188 -7.48 12.18 2.49
N TRP A 189 -8.68 11.63 2.63
CA TRP A 189 -9.60 11.86 3.73
C TRP A 189 -9.87 10.52 4.40
N VAL A 190 -8.90 10.12 5.22
CA VAL A 190 -8.87 8.80 5.85
C VAL A 190 -9.09 8.93 7.35
N GLN A 191 -9.63 7.90 7.99
CA GLN A 191 -9.93 7.93 9.42
C GLN A 191 -8.68 8.05 10.29
N ILE A 192 -7.60 7.36 9.91
CA ILE A 192 -6.37 7.26 10.70
C ILE A 192 -5.55 8.55 10.74
N ILE A 193 -5.72 9.44 9.76
CA ILE A 193 -4.98 10.71 9.70
C ILE A 193 -5.91 11.87 10.12
N PRO A 194 -5.55 12.63 11.18
CA PRO A 194 -6.37 13.76 11.64
C PRO A 194 -6.49 14.88 10.59
N ILE A 195 -5.41 15.14 9.86
CA ILE A 195 -5.35 16.20 8.85
C ILE A 195 -5.99 15.72 7.55
N LYS A 196 -6.99 16.48 7.07
CA LYS A 196 -7.79 16.10 5.91
C LYS A 196 -7.23 16.69 4.62
N GLY A 197 -7.25 15.89 3.56
CA GLY A 197 -6.79 16.28 2.24
C GLY A 197 -5.27 16.39 2.11
N ILE A 198 -4.50 15.68 2.93
CA ILE A 198 -3.04 15.55 2.70
C ILE A 198 -2.81 14.98 1.32
N GLU A 199 -1.88 15.57 0.60
CA GLU A 199 -1.49 15.15 -0.73
C GLU A 199 -0.17 14.37 -0.70
N ALA A 200 -0.13 13.31 -1.50
CA ALA A 200 1.03 12.49 -1.77
C ALA A 200 1.26 12.45 -3.29
N ARG A 201 2.39 12.98 -3.77
CA ARG A 201 2.76 13.02 -5.21
C ARG A 201 3.56 11.78 -5.58
N PHE A 202 3.15 11.06 -6.61
CA PHE A 202 3.76 9.82 -7.05
C PHE A 202 4.88 10.12 -8.06
N VAL A 203 6.11 9.76 -7.72
CA VAL A 203 7.30 10.07 -8.52
C VAL A 203 8.20 8.83 -8.66
N ASP A 204 9.21 8.94 -9.53
CA ASP A 204 10.19 7.87 -9.80
C ASP A 204 9.51 6.55 -10.23
N TYR A 205 8.64 6.63 -11.24
CA TYR A 205 7.98 5.45 -11.79
C TYR A 205 8.99 4.51 -12.46
N ILE A 206 8.89 3.23 -12.12
CA ILE A 206 9.58 2.12 -12.77
C ILE A 206 8.58 1.18 -13.42
N GLU A 207 9.07 0.37 -14.35
CA GLU A 207 8.37 -0.80 -14.87
C GLU A 207 8.98 -2.05 -14.25
N THR A 208 8.16 -2.92 -13.66
CA THR A 208 8.60 -4.17 -13.03
C THR A 208 8.89 -5.24 -14.07
N GLU A 209 9.43 -6.38 -13.65
CA GLU A 209 9.81 -7.51 -14.51
C GLU A 209 8.62 -8.09 -15.28
N THR A 210 7.39 -7.96 -14.76
CA THR A 210 6.18 -8.37 -15.49
C THR A 210 5.59 -7.30 -16.39
N GLY A 211 6.05 -6.04 -16.31
CA GLY A 211 5.51 -4.91 -17.05
C GLY A 211 4.50 -4.05 -16.28
N VAL A 212 4.43 -4.17 -14.95
CA VAL A 212 3.57 -3.31 -14.11
C VAL A 212 4.30 -2.01 -13.80
N LYS A 213 3.62 -0.87 -13.91
CA LYS A 213 4.22 0.43 -13.59
C LYS A 213 3.94 0.82 -12.14
N VAL A 214 4.99 1.16 -11.40
CA VAL A 214 4.94 1.45 -9.96
C VAL A 214 5.79 2.67 -9.66
N ALA A 215 5.24 3.63 -8.91
CA ALA A 215 6.05 4.73 -8.37
C ALA A 215 6.94 4.21 -7.24
N LYS A 216 8.20 4.64 -7.17
CA LYS A 216 9.07 4.31 -6.03
C LYS A 216 8.85 5.23 -4.84
N LYS A 217 8.43 6.47 -5.07
CA LYS A 217 8.28 7.48 -4.01
C LYS A 217 6.93 8.16 -4.02
N ARG A 218 6.47 8.54 -2.84
CA ARG A 218 5.35 9.47 -2.64
C ARG A 218 5.82 10.65 -1.82
N GLU A 219 5.96 11.80 -2.47
CA GLU A 219 6.37 13.05 -1.81
C GLU A 219 5.19 13.67 -1.10
N SER A 220 5.35 14.04 0.17
CA SER A 220 4.31 14.69 0.95
C SER A 220 4.92 15.65 1.97
N PHE A 221 4.21 16.74 2.28
CA PHE A 221 4.70 17.74 3.22
C PHE A 221 4.92 17.21 4.65
N LEU A 222 4.30 16.08 5.01
CA LEU A 222 4.47 15.46 6.34
C LEU A 222 5.68 14.54 6.38
N LYS A 223 5.72 13.58 5.45
CA LYS A 223 6.76 12.56 5.36
C LYS A 223 6.66 11.89 4.00
N ASP A 224 7.80 11.75 3.35
CA ASP A 224 7.89 10.98 2.12
C ASP A 224 7.77 9.48 2.39
N ILE A 225 7.12 8.79 1.47
CA ILE A 225 7.04 7.33 1.49
C ILE A 225 7.89 6.79 0.36
N GLU A 226 8.93 6.06 0.71
CA GLU A 226 9.75 5.31 -0.24
C GLU A 226 9.39 3.83 -0.20
N ILE A 227 9.34 3.24 -1.39
CA ILE A 227 9.16 1.81 -1.61
C ILE A 227 10.35 1.32 -2.45
N SER A 228 11.11 0.40 -1.88
CA SER A 228 12.30 -0.21 -2.49
C SER A 228 12.08 -1.69 -2.75
N ASP A 229 13.07 -2.34 -3.36
CA ASP A 229 13.13 -3.80 -3.57
C ASP A 229 11.88 -4.35 -4.27
N ILE A 230 11.35 -3.58 -5.25
CA ILE A 230 10.10 -3.88 -5.92
C ILE A 230 10.38 -4.92 -7.01
N HIS A 231 9.92 -6.15 -6.77
CA HIS A 231 10.04 -7.27 -7.73
C HIS A 231 8.69 -7.94 -7.95
N PHE A 232 8.29 -8.07 -9.21
CA PHE A 232 7.04 -8.72 -9.60
C PHE A 232 7.40 -9.97 -10.41
N TYR A 233 7.03 -11.13 -9.88
CA TYR A 233 7.46 -12.41 -10.45
C TYR A 233 6.40 -12.96 -11.40
N ALA A 234 6.78 -13.27 -12.64
CA ALA A 234 5.91 -13.99 -13.59
C ALA A 234 5.79 -15.49 -13.24
N GLU A 235 6.77 -16.03 -12.52
CA GLU A 235 6.84 -17.41 -12.03
C GLU A 235 7.36 -17.40 -10.60
N PHE A 236 6.64 -18.05 -9.68
CA PHE A 236 7.01 -18.09 -8.27
C PHE A 236 6.61 -19.41 -7.59
N PRO A 237 7.50 -20.04 -6.79
CA PRO A 237 8.93 -19.74 -6.69
C PRO A 237 9.61 -19.89 -8.06
N SER A 238 10.67 -19.11 -8.33
CA SER A 238 11.39 -19.25 -9.60
C SER A 238 12.00 -20.65 -9.71
N THR A 239 12.10 -21.18 -10.93
CA THR A 239 12.76 -22.47 -11.19
C THR A 239 14.13 -22.54 -10.49
N ASN A 240 14.38 -23.63 -9.77
CA ASN A 240 15.57 -23.90 -8.95
C ASN A 240 15.74 -23.04 -7.68
N GLN A 241 14.76 -22.24 -7.28
CA GLN A 241 14.75 -21.56 -5.99
C GLN A 241 13.91 -22.32 -4.97
N PRO A 242 14.35 -22.41 -3.69
CA PRO A 242 13.54 -22.99 -2.65
C PRO A 242 12.29 -22.13 -2.44
N ASP A 243 11.16 -22.79 -2.18
CA ASP A 243 9.93 -22.12 -1.83
C ASP A 243 10.04 -21.49 -0.43
N PRO A 244 9.98 -20.14 -0.30
CA PRO A 244 10.16 -19.49 1.00
C PRO A 244 8.99 -19.75 1.96
N PHE A 245 7.87 -20.27 1.46
CA PHE A 245 6.72 -20.68 2.28
C PHE A 245 6.77 -22.17 2.68
N ALA A 246 7.71 -22.95 2.15
CA ALA A 246 7.80 -24.38 2.47
C ALA A 246 8.09 -24.59 3.96
N GLY A 247 7.21 -25.34 4.63
CA GLY A 247 7.33 -25.63 6.07
C GLY A 247 7.01 -24.45 7.01
N MET A 248 6.59 -23.31 6.46
CA MET A 248 6.29 -22.08 7.24
C MET A 248 4.80 -21.88 7.52
N LEU A 249 3.92 -22.77 7.02
CA LEU A 249 2.46 -22.66 7.13
C LEU A 249 1.82 -23.98 7.57
#